data_AF-A0A9W6Y177-F1
#
_entry.id   AF-A0A9W6Y177-F1
#
_cell.length_a   1.000
_cell.length_b   1.000
_cell.length_c   1.000
_cell.angle_alpha   90.00
_cell.angle_beta   90.00
_cell.angle_gamma   90.00
#
_symmetry.space_group_name_H-M   'P 1'
#
loop_
_entity.id
_entity.type
_entity.pdbx_description
1 polymer ?
#
loop_
_entity_poly.entity_id
_entity_poly.type
_entity_poly.pdbx_seq_one_letter_code
_entity_poly.pdbx_strand_id
1 'polypeptide(L)'
;MSMRAMGAAKNDYSLLYSAVYETPWDADQIYGCVCDHGYTGADCSLRQCPYGDDPVSTGQVDEVQSVSCLCSGCTGTFTLSFRGEATRPLDGSVDTAATLKAALEDLLTIRGVSVSLSGGSTLCDADGVSALITFTYEHGDVPALVATSNLVGGTSSLTVETGANLTLHVIADL
;
A
#
# COMPACT_ATOMS: atom_id res chain seq x y z
N MET A 1 1.83 -14.42 19.14
CA MET A 1 0.50 -13.81 19.34
C MET A 1 -0.55 -14.90 19.56
N SER A 2 -1.60 -14.61 20.34
CA SER A 2 -2.70 -15.56 20.59
C SER A 2 -3.60 -15.71 19.36
N MET A 3 -4.40 -16.78 19.29
CA MET A 3 -5.40 -16.96 18.22
C MET A 3 -6.42 -15.82 18.17
N ARG A 4 -6.80 -15.24 19.31
CA ARG A 4 -7.62 -14.02 19.39
C ARG A 4 -6.96 -12.87 18.62
N ALA A 5 -5.71 -12.57 18.97
CA ALA A 5 -4.95 -11.49 18.34
C ALA A 5 -4.68 -11.77 16.85
N MET A 6 -4.41 -13.03 16.48
CA MET A 6 -4.16 -13.45 15.11
C MET A 6 -5.41 -13.30 14.24
N GLY A 7 -6.58 -13.66 14.78
CA GLY A 7 -7.85 -13.49 14.08
C GLY A 7 -8.16 -12.03 13.76
N ALA A 8 -7.85 -11.11 14.67
CA ALA A 8 -8.05 -9.68 14.43
C ALA A 8 -6.97 -9.04 13.53
N ALA A 9 -5.79 -9.64 13.42
CA ALA A 9 -4.68 -9.09 12.67
C ALA A 9 -4.80 -9.40 11.18
N LYS A 10 -4.76 -8.36 10.33
CA LYS A 10 -4.69 -8.46 8.88
C LYS A 10 -3.57 -7.54 8.40
N ASN A 11 -2.59 -8.12 7.70
CA ASN A 11 -1.49 -7.37 7.10
C ASN A 11 -1.41 -7.58 5.59
N ASP A 12 -2.35 -8.31 4.97
CA ASP A 12 -2.41 -8.53 3.52
C ASP A 12 -1.13 -9.14 2.89
N TYR A 13 -0.25 -9.70 3.73
CA TYR A 13 0.94 -10.47 3.34
C TYR A 13 0.86 -11.91 3.88
N SER A 14 1.07 -12.07 5.18
CA SER A 14 1.03 -13.37 5.88
C SER A 14 -0.33 -13.63 6.53
N LEU A 15 -1.09 -12.56 6.79
CA LEU A 15 -2.43 -12.56 7.39
C LEU A 15 -3.41 -11.90 6.43
N LEU A 16 -3.96 -12.71 5.52
CA LEU A 16 -4.84 -12.28 4.44
C LEU A 16 -6.30 -12.11 4.87
N TYR A 17 -6.70 -12.78 5.95
CA TYR A 17 -8.07 -12.81 6.41
C TYR A 17 -8.15 -12.46 7.89
N SER A 18 -9.14 -11.64 8.25
CA SER A 18 -9.48 -11.35 9.64
C SER A 18 -10.72 -12.13 10.05
N ALA A 19 -10.68 -12.78 11.20
CA ALA A 19 -11.80 -13.49 11.82
C ALA A 19 -11.97 -13.07 13.29
N VAL A 20 -13.21 -13.02 13.78
CA VAL A 20 -13.49 -12.78 15.20
C VAL A 20 -13.33 -14.11 15.95
N TYR A 21 -12.28 -14.23 16.77
CA TYR A 21 -11.97 -15.43 17.55
C TYR A 21 -11.89 -15.12 19.06
N GLU A 22 -13.00 -14.64 19.62
CA GLU A 22 -13.02 -14.04 20.96
C GLU A 22 -13.64 -14.94 22.05
N THR A 23 -14.65 -15.74 21.70
CA THR A 23 -15.45 -16.56 22.62
C THR A 23 -14.99 -18.01 22.79
N PRO A 24 -14.27 -18.64 21.84
CA PRO A 24 -13.71 -19.98 22.06
C PRO A 24 -12.79 -20.02 23.29
N TRP A 25 -12.81 -21.16 23.99
CA TRP A 25 -12.06 -21.35 25.24
C TRP A 25 -10.54 -21.27 25.03
N ASP A 26 -10.07 -21.54 23.82
CA ASP A 26 -8.68 -21.61 23.39
C ASP A 26 -8.16 -20.31 22.75
N ALA A 27 -9.00 -19.26 22.68
CA ALA A 27 -8.67 -17.99 22.04
C ALA A 27 -7.34 -17.37 22.51
N ASP A 28 -7.05 -17.49 23.82
CA ASP A 28 -5.80 -17.02 24.45
C ASP A 28 -4.90 -18.15 24.94
N GLN A 29 -5.18 -19.39 24.53
CA GLN A 29 -4.44 -20.58 24.94
C GLN A 29 -3.46 -21.05 23.87
N ILE A 30 -3.79 -20.83 22.59
CA ILE A 30 -2.92 -21.19 21.46
C ILE A 30 -2.19 -19.94 20.98
N TYR A 31 -0.86 -20.06 20.86
CA TYR A 31 0.02 -18.99 20.40
C TYR A 31 0.81 -19.45 19.16
N GLY A 32 0.94 -18.54 18.21
CA GLY A 32 1.81 -18.69 17.04
C GLY A 32 2.67 -17.45 16.81
N CYS A 33 3.64 -17.55 15.92
CA CYS A 33 4.43 -16.43 15.46
C CYS A 33 3.97 -16.01 14.05
N VAL A 34 4.01 -14.72 13.76
CA VAL A 34 3.97 -14.24 12.37
C VAL A 34 5.40 -14.22 11.91
N CYS A 35 5.69 -14.96 10.84
CA CYS A 35 7.05 -15.05 10.33
C CYS A 35 7.48 -13.77 9.63
N ASP A 36 8.78 -13.49 9.73
CA ASP A 36 9.41 -12.40 8.98
C ASP A 36 9.28 -12.63 7.47
N HIS A 37 9.43 -11.55 6.72
CA HIS A 37 9.33 -11.59 5.26
C HIS A 37 10.29 -12.64 4.65
N GLY A 38 9.74 -13.53 3.82
CA GLY A 38 10.50 -14.61 3.19
C GLY A 38 10.68 -15.88 4.04
N TYR A 39 10.07 -15.95 5.23
CA TYR A 39 10.07 -17.13 6.07
C TYR A 39 8.66 -17.68 6.30
N THR A 40 8.56 -18.99 6.51
CA THR A 40 7.32 -19.72 6.68
C THR A 40 7.53 -20.94 7.58
N GLY A 41 6.46 -21.71 7.83
CA GLY A 41 6.46 -22.86 8.72
C GLY A 41 6.05 -22.52 10.15
N ALA A 42 5.85 -23.55 10.97
CA ALA A 42 5.37 -23.41 12.34
C ALA A 42 6.36 -22.68 13.27
N ASP A 43 7.66 -22.79 12.97
CA ASP A 43 8.76 -22.16 13.72
C ASP A 43 9.50 -21.08 12.91
N CYS A 44 8.95 -20.67 11.76
CA CYS A 44 9.56 -19.71 10.84
C CYS A 44 10.95 -20.09 10.31
N SER A 45 11.36 -21.36 10.39
CA SER A 45 12.68 -21.81 9.94
C SER A 45 12.76 -22.07 8.43
N LEU A 46 11.62 -22.21 7.77
CA LEU A 46 11.55 -22.57 6.35
C LEU A 46 11.58 -21.31 5.50
N ARG A 47 12.33 -21.35 4.39
CA ARG A 47 12.36 -20.26 3.41
C ARG A 47 11.17 -20.38 2.46
N GLN A 48 10.47 -19.26 2.33
CA GLN A 48 9.44 -19.00 1.33
C GLN A 48 10.09 -19.01 -0.06
N CYS A 49 9.60 -19.81 -1.00
CA CYS A 49 9.99 -19.66 -2.39
C CYS A 49 9.50 -18.31 -2.93
N PRO A 50 10.20 -17.66 -3.86
CA PRO A 50 9.61 -16.57 -4.61
C PRO A 50 8.33 -17.06 -5.28
N TYR A 51 7.24 -16.35 -5.02
CA TYR A 51 5.98 -16.51 -5.73
C TYR A 51 5.76 -15.29 -6.60
N GLY A 52 4.92 -15.45 -7.61
CA GLY A 52 4.68 -14.46 -8.64
C GLY A 52 4.23 -15.18 -9.90
N ASP A 53 3.80 -14.40 -10.89
CA ASP A 53 3.49 -14.96 -12.19
C ASP A 53 4.76 -15.40 -12.92
N ASP A 54 4.63 -16.37 -13.82
CA ASP A 54 5.75 -16.86 -14.61
C ASP A 54 6.26 -15.73 -15.52
N PRO A 55 7.58 -15.41 -15.56
CA PRO A 55 8.10 -14.38 -16.47
C PRO A 55 7.75 -14.58 -17.95
N VAL A 56 7.29 -15.77 -18.38
CA VAL A 56 6.88 -16.04 -19.77
C VAL A 56 5.36 -16.08 -19.99
N SER A 57 4.51 -15.95 -18.96
CA SER A 57 3.07 -15.82 -19.18
C SER A 57 2.77 -14.47 -19.86
N THR A 58 1.67 -14.41 -20.60
CA THR A 58 1.22 -13.20 -21.30
C THR A 58 -0.27 -12.98 -21.06
N GLY A 59 -0.71 -11.71 -21.06
CA GLY A 59 -2.12 -11.35 -20.92
C GLY A 59 -2.55 -11.07 -19.48
N GLN A 60 -1.59 -10.83 -18.60
CA GLN A 60 -1.82 -10.30 -17.28
C GLN A 60 -2.41 -8.90 -17.36
N VAL A 61 -3.24 -8.58 -16.37
CA VAL A 61 -3.75 -7.23 -16.18
C VAL A 61 -3.09 -6.69 -14.93
N ASP A 62 -2.31 -5.63 -15.10
CA ASP A 62 -1.73 -4.88 -13.98
C ASP A 62 -2.83 -4.07 -13.31
N GLU A 63 -2.89 -4.12 -11.99
CA GLU A 63 -3.72 -3.15 -11.27
C GLU A 63 -3.05 -1.79 -11.23
N VAL A 64 -3.88 -0.77 -11.42
CA VAL A 64 -3.53 0.63 -11.22
C VAL A 64 -4.31 1.16 -10.02
N GLN A 65 -3.60 1.76 -9.08
CA GLN A 65 -4.18 2.52 -7.97
C GLN A 65 -3.84 3.99 -8.13
N SER A 66 -4.81 4.87 -7.83
CA SER A 66 -4.63 6.32 -7.85
C SER A 66 -4.52 6.85 -6.44
N VAL A 67 -3.41 7.52 -6.13
CA VAL A 67 -3.23 8.27 -4.88
C VAL A 67 -3.38 9.75 -5.22
N SER A 68 -4.46 10.36 -4.78
CA SER A 68 -4.73 11.78 -5.00
C SER A 68 -4.34 12.58 -3.77
N CYS A 69 -3.51 13.61 -3.95
CA CYS A 69 -3.08 14.50 -2.89
C CYS A 69 -3.31 15.97 -3.26
N LEU A 70 -4.10 16.64 -2.43
CA LEU A 70 -4.33 18.08 -2.46
C LEU A 70 -3.65 18.71 -1.25
N CYS A 71 -2.90 19.79 -1.46
CA CYS A 71 -2.23 20.55 -0.42
C CYS A 71 -2.16 22.04 -0.80
N SER A 72 -3.07 22.85 -0.26
CA SER A 72 -3.01 24.31 -0.38
C SER A 72 -2.64 24.93 0.96
N GLY A 73 -1.39 25.38 1.08
CA GLY A 73 -0.85 25.95 2.32
C GLY A 73 -0.61 24.94 3.43
N CYS A 74 -0.51 23.65 3.09
CA CYS A 74 -0.20 22.59 4.04
C CYS A 74 1.31 22.34 4.12
N THR A 75 1.76 21.73 5.22
CA THR A 75 3.16 21.32 5.45
C THR A 75 3.17 19.95 6.10
N GLY A 76 4.29 19.24 6.04
CA GLY A 76 4.44 17.92 6.64
C GLY A 76 4.56 16.83 5.59
N THR A 77 4.43 15.58 6.04
CA THR A 77 4.69 14.40 5.21
C THR A 77 3.52 13.43 5.28
N PHE A 78 3.45 12.51 4.34
CA PHE A 78 2.57 11.34 4.41
C PHE A 78 3.37 10.07 4.16
N THR A 79 2.77 8.94 4.50
CA THR A 79 3.35 7.61 4.24
C THR A 79 2.34 6.76 3.52
N LEU A 80 2.80 5.95 2.56
CA LEU A 80 1.99 4.91 1.95
C LEU A 80 2.40 3.58 2.56
N SER A 81 1.44 2.74 2.91
CA SER A 81 1.71 1.38 3.34
C SER A 81 1.07 0.35 2.42
N PHE A 82 1.83 -0.72 2.18
CA PHE A 82 1.42 -1.86 1.37
C PHE A 82 1.76 -3.14 2.14
N ARG A 83 0.73 -3.96 2.36
CA ARG A 83 0.85 -5.25 3.03
C ARG A 83 1.62 -5.20 4.37
N GLY A 84 1.35 -4.16 5.17
CA GLY A 84 1.93 -3.96 6.50
C GLY A 84 3.30 -3.26 6.55
N GLU A 85 3.94 -3.01 5.41
CA GLU A 85 5.17 -2.24 5.31
C GLU A 85 4.87 -0.80 4.87
N ALA A 86 5.54 0.18 5.46
CA ALA A 86 5.33 1.60 5.17
C ALA A 86 6.56 2.21 4.51
N THR A 87 6.34 3.09 3.53
CA THR A 87 7.43 3.85 2.91
C THR A 87 8.09 4.75 3.94
N ARG A 88 9.29 5.26 3.60
CA ARG A 88 9.82 6.46 4.26
C ARG A 88 8.79 7.60 4.22
N PRO A 89 8.88 8.59 5.12
CA PRO A 89 8.09 9.80 5.00
C PRO A 89 8.28 10.45 3.62
N LEU A 90 7.16 10.72 2.96
CA LEU A 90 7.08 11.37 1.66
C LEU A 90 6.65 12.82 1.86
N ASP A 91 7.40 13.75 1.28
CA ASP A 91 7.07 15.17 1.30
C ASP A 91 6.31 15.52 0.02
N GLY A 92 5.06 15.96 0.19
CA GLY A 92 4.16 16.29 -0.92
C GLY A 92 4.70 17.35 -1.88
N SER A 93 5.53 18.28 -1.40
CA SER A 93 6.04 19.40 -2.19
C SER A 93 7.45 19.18 -2.75
N VAL A 94 8.12 18.09 -2.35
CA VAL A 94 9.52 17.81 -2.74
C VAL A 94 9.64 16.49 -3.49
N ASP A 95 8.94 15.45 -3.06
CA ASP A 95 8.99 14.16 -3.70
C ASP A 95 8.27 14.19 -5.07
N THR A 96 8.78 13.40 -6.00
CA THR A 96 8.33 13.31 -7.40
C THR A 96 7.93 11.87 -7.73
N ALA A 97 7.44 11.62 -8.95
CA ALA A 97 7.13 10.27 -9.42
C ALA A 97 8.29 9.28 -9.23
N ALA A 98 9.53 9.72 -9.49
CA ALA A 98 10.71 8.88 -9.40
C ALA A 98 11.07 8.54 -7.95
N THR A 99 10.95 9.51 -7.03
CA THR A 99 11.28 9.26 -5.62
C THR A 99 10.18 8.47 -4.92
N LEU A 100 8.92 8.64 -5.32
CA LEU A 100 7.81 7.79 -4.90
C LEU A 100 7.97 6.36 -5.39
N LYS A 101 8.31 6.17 -6.68
CA LYS A 101 8.64 4.85 -7.23
C LYS A 101 9.73 4.17 -6.41
N ALA A 102 10.85 4.87 -6.18
CA ALA A 102 11.95 4.32 -5.40
C ALA A 102 11.53 3.98 -3.95
N ALA A 103 10.69 4.81 -3.32
CA ALA A 103 10.20 4.55 -1.97
C ALA A 103 9.28 3.33 -1.89
N LEU A 104 8.47 3.08 -2.92
CA LEU A 104 7.60 1.89 -3.01
C LEU A 104 8.41 0.64 -3.34
N GLU A 105 9.40 0.72 -4.23
CA GLU A 105 10.29 -0.41 -4.57
C GLU A 105 11.29 -0.77 -3.45
N ASP A 106 11.47 0.10 -2.45
CA ASP A 106 12.23 -0.19 -1.23
C ASP A 106 11.44 -1.10 -0.25
N LEU A 107 10.11 -1.21 -0.41
CA LEU A 107 9.30 -2.11 0.39
C LEU A 107 9.53 -3.56 -0.02
N LEU A 108 9.86 -4.43 0.93
CA LEU A 108 10.11 -5.86 0.68
C LEU A 108 8.92 -6.58 0.03
N THR A 109 7.70 -6.07 0.25
CA THR A 109 6.44 -6.61 -0.24
C THR A 109 6.09 -6.16 -1.67
N ILE A 110 6.86 -5.23 -2.26
CA ILE A 110 6.70 -4.73 -3.62
C ILE A 110 7.96 -5.05 -4.43
N ARG A 111 7.81 -5.80 -5.52
CA ARG A 111 8.94 -6.11 -6.43
C ARG A 111 9.14 -5.09 -7.54
N GLY A 112 8.08 -4.44 -7.99
CA GLY A 112 8.15 -3.50 -9.10
C GLY A 112 6.86 -2.73 -9.28
N VAL A 113 6.99 -1.42 -9.43
CA VAL A 113 5.89 -0.51 -9.74
C VAL A 113 6.32 0.49 -10.80
N SER A 114 5.34 0.98 -11.55
CA SER A 114 5.51 2.20 -12.34
C SER A 114 4.61 3.29 -11.77
N VAL A 115 5.16 4.49 -11.68
CA VAL A 115 4.47 5.65 -11.10
C VAL A 115 4.42 6.74 -12.15
N SER A 116 3.23 7.27 -12.38
CA SER A 116 3.02 8.46 -13.22
C SER A 116 2.19 9.48 -12.46
N LEU A 117 2.48 10.76 -12.64
CA LEU A 117 1.73 11.85 -12.03
C LEU A 117 0.84 12.52 -13.08
N SER A 118 -0.36 12.91 -12.65
CA SER A 118 -1.28 13.75 -13.41
C SER A 118 -1.64 14.97 -12.57
N GLY A 119 -1.59 16.17 -13.16
CA GLY A 119 -1.91 17.43 -12.47
C GLY A 119 -0.70 18.23 -11.97
N GLY A 120 0.47 17.59 -11.79
CA GLY A 120 1.66 18.29 -11.27
C GLY A 120 2.98 17.53 -11.47
N SER A 121 4.07 18.09 -10.91
CA SER A 121 5.43 17.50 -10.95
C SER A 121 5.90 16.92 -9.61
N THR A 122 5.22 17.31 -8.52
CA THR A 122 5.41 16.84 -7.14
C THR A 122 4.20 16.03 -6.69
N LEU A 123 4.28 15.33 -5.57
CA LEU A 123 3.20 14.43 -5.13
C LEU A 123 1.92 15.14 -4.69
N CYS A 124 2.00 16.39 -4.24
CA CYS A 124 0.87 17.22 -3.84
C CYS A 124 1.06 18.64 -4.36
N ASP A 125 -0.03 19.30 -4.74
CA ASP A 125 -0.07 20.73 -5.03
C ASP A 125 -1.43 21.34 -4.61
N ALA A 126 -1.61 22.64 -4.84
CA ALA A 126 -2.82 23.36 -4.47
C ALA A 126 -4.04 23.00 -5.33
N ASP A 127 -3.83 22.42 -6.51
CA ASP A 127 -4.87 22.06 -7.47
C ASP A 127 -5.19 20.55 -7.43
N GLY A 128 -4.46 19.75 -6.66
CA GLY A 128 -4.56 18.31 -6.56
C GLY A 128 -3.71 17.57 -7.60
N VAL A 129 -2.82 16.68 -7.13
CA VAL A 129 -2.06 15.76 -7.99
C VAL A 129 -2.56 14.33 -7.77
N SER A 130 -2.75 13.60 -8.87
CA SER A 130 -3.06 12.16 -8.83
C SER A 130 -1.84 11.36 -9.28
N ALA A 131 -1.30 10.57 -8.36
CA ALA A 131 -0.25 9.61 -8.63
C ALA A 131 -0.86 8.26 -8.99
N LEU A 132 -0.69 7.84 -10.24
CA LEU A 132 -1.10 6.55 -10.76
C LEU A 132 0.04 5.56 -10.54
N ILE A 133 -0.17 4.60 -9.65
CA ILE A 133 0.75 3.52 -9.32
C ILE A 133 0.25 2.24 -9.97
N THR A 134 1.00 1.76 -10.96
CA THR A 134 0.73 0.48 -11.65
C THR A 134 1.65 -0.59 -11.08
N PHE A 135 1.07 -1.68 -10.59
CA PHE A 135 1.80 -2.84 -10.10
C PHE A 135 2.21 -3.73 -11.28
N THR A 136 3.49 -3.70 -11.65
CA THR A 136 3.98 -4.38 -12.86
C THR A 136 4.44 -5.82 -12.64
N TYR A 137 4.36 -6.30 -11.40
CA TYR A 137 4.81 -7.64 -11.01
C TYR A 137 3.76 -8.39 -10.19
N GLU A 138 3.08 -7.67 -9.28
CA GLU A 138 1.92 -8.18 -8.56
C GLU A 138 0.68 -7.99 -9.44
N HIS A 139 0.52 -8.84 -10.45
CA HIS A 139 -0.61 -8.77 -11.38
C HIS A 139 -1.95 -9.14 -10.72
N GLY A 140 -3.06 -8.68 -11.32
CA GLY A 140 -4.41 -8.93 -10.82
C GLY A 140 -4.83 -7.95 -9.72
N ASP A 141 -5.87 -8.33 -8.97
CA ASP A 141 -6.43 -7.53 -7.87
C ASP A 141 -5.49 -7.61 -6.64
N VAL A 142 -4.74 -6.55 -6.41
CA VAL A 142 -3.87 -6.31 -5.27
C VAL A 142 -4.56 -5.47 -4.19
N PRO A 143 -4.20 -5.66 -2.91
CA PRO A 143 -4.74 -4.85 -1.83
C PRO A 143 -4.51 -3.35 -2.06
N ALA A 144 -5.50 -2.53 -1.68
CA ALA A 144 -5.38 -1.07 -1.73
C ALA A 144 -4.21 -0.58 -0.87
N LEU A 145 -3.44 0.38 -1.39
CA LEU A 145 -2.48 1.15 -0.60
C LEU A 145 -3.21 1.90 0.51
N VAL A 146 -2.62 1.89 1.71
CA VAL A 146 -3.16 2.65 2.83
C VAL A 146 -2.33 3.91 2.99
N ALA A 147 -2.95 5.06 2.76
CA ALA A 147 -2.31 6.35 2.94
C ALA A 147 -2.55 6.88 4.35
N THR A 148 -1.47 7.26 5.03
CA THR A 148 -1.53 7.95 6.33
C THR A 148 -0.98 9.35 6.17
N SER A 149 -1.83 10.37 6.33
CA SER A 149 -1.44 11.77 6.21
C SER A 149 -1.03 12.35 7.56
N ASN A 150 0.15 12.99 7.60
CA ASN A 150 0.56 13.90 8.68
C ASN A 150 0.71 15.34 8.15
N LEU A 151 -0.05 15.66 7.10
CA LEU A 151 -0.13 17.01 6.55
C LEU A 151 -0.90 17.91 7.51
N VAL A 152 -0.35 19.08 7.79
CA VAL A 152 -0.90 20.05 8.75
C VAL A 152 -0.99 21.45 8.13
N GLY A 153 -2.03 22.17 8.53
CA GLY A 153 -2.32 23.51 8.02
C GLY A 153 -3.01 23.51 6.65
N GLY A 154 -3.61 24.65 6.29
CA GLY A 154 -4.26 24.84 5.00
C GLY A 154 -5.40 23.86 4.71
N THR A 155 -5.68 23.62 3.43
CA THR A 155 -6.58 22.55 2.98
C THR A 155 -5.75 21.39 2.45
N SER A 156 -5.87 20.22 3.08
CA SER A 156 -5.20 18.99 2.66
C SER A 156 -6.18 17.84 2.48
N SER A 157 -6.05 17.09 1.39
CA SER A 157 -6.77 15.83 1.17
C SER A 157 -5.79 14.79 0.66
N LEU A 158 -5.89 13.56 1.16
CA LEU A 158 -5.11 12.43 0.68
C LEU A 158 -6.05 11.23 0.57
N THR A 159 -6.28 10.75 -0.65
CA THR A 159 -7.18 9.63 -0.93
C THR A 159 -6.49 8.60 -1.79
N VAL A 160 -6.88 7.34 -1.62
CA VAL A 160 -6.42 6.21 -2.44
C VAL A 160 -7.64 5.54 -3.07
N GLU A 161 -7.59 5.34 -4.37
CA GLU A 161 -8.63 4.70 -5.18
C GLU A 161 -8.02 3.51 -5.95
N THR A 162 -8.75 2.40 -6.03
CA THR A 162 -8.35 1.21 -6.79
C THR A 162 -9.18 1.05 -8.08
N GLY A 163 -8.74 0.17 -8.98
CA GLY A 163 -9.21 -0.01 -10.37
C GLY A 163 -10.72 0.01 -10.66
N ALA A 164 -11.60 -0.28 -9.70
CA ALA A 164 -13.06 -0.24 -9.89
C ALA A 164 -13.70 1.12 -9.57
N ASN A 165 -12.97 2.01 -8.91
CA ASN A 165 -13.42 3.31 -8.40
C ASN A 165 -12.48 4.46 -8.80
N LEU A 166 -11.66 4.29 -9.85
CA LEU A 166 -11.01 5.40 -10.55
C LEU A 166 -12.09 6.22 -11.30
N THR A 167 -13.01 6.81 -10.56
CA THR A 167 -13.63 8.05 -10.98
C THR A 167 -12.52 9.06 -10.92
N LEU A 168 -11.91 9.31 -12.08
CA LEU A 168 -11.04 10.45 -12.34
C LEU A 168 -11.70 11.67 -11.67
N HIS A 169 -11.32 11.98 -10.42
CA HIS A 169 -11.61 13.27 -9.81
C HIS A 169 -10.64 14.23 -10.50
N VAL A 170 -10.83 14.40 -11.82
CA VAL A 170 -10.56 15.68 -12.44
C VAL A 170 -11.38 16.63 -11.59
N ILE A 171 -10.67 17.42 -10.81
CA ILE A 171 -11.20 18.58 -10.15
C ILE A 171 -11.73 19.42 -11.30
N ALA A 172 -13.03 19.22 -11.58
CA ALA A 172 -13.79 20.05 -12.47
C ALA A 172 -13.93 21.37 -11.73
N ASP A 173 -12.96 22.25 -11.89
CA ASP A 173 -13.14 23.66 -11.60
C ASP A 173 -12.72 24.49 -12.83
N LEU A 174 -13.79 25.00 -13.47
CA LEU A 174 -13.94 26.08 -14.46
C LEU A 174 -13.83 25.73 -15.96
#